data_AF-A0A842VMB2-F1
#
_entry.id   AF-A0A842VMB2-F1
#
_cell.length_a   1.000
_cell.length_b   1.000
_cell.length_c   1.000
_cell.angle_alpha   90.00
_cell.angle_beta   90.00
_cell.angle_gamma   90.00
#
_symmetry.space_group_name_H-M   'P 1'
#
loop_
_entity.id
_entity.type
_entity.pdbx_description
1 polymer ?
#
loop_
_entity_poly.entity_id
_entity_poly.type
_entity_poly.pdbx_seq_one_letter_code
_entity_poly.pdbx_strand_id
1 'polypeptide(L)'
;MHLVTLGTSFQALYLVFLLFFVVFVINLFVLSAFFLVRAIQLKMKNIAIFGIAVLSIGIGFIGNMLFGLGGIFEEICVSIGFTLIVVFTNLTFHKNKGYKYKLIPIIVIIFAIINLILRLLNVQYHTSSIYYIAQSFDIIYTFFVFFWLGFSSLKAYQSLEKVSIPPWVRYRYRLLSIAGFTLGLQAIPEIFAPPGSHYGDPNAIVVLAFGLTALIVLISSIFFMLAWIIPSWLKTYLNKDYKRIEDPELNEKEILNLVRNDLS
;
A
#
# COMPACT_ATOMS: atom_id res chain seq x y z
N MET A 1 40.89 -11.74 15.06
CA MET A 1 40.69 -10.86 13.89
C MET A 1 39.35 -11.09 13.18
N HIS A 2 38.84 -12.32 13.06
CA HIS A 2 37.52 -12.61 12.45
C HIS A 2 36.27 -12.10 13.22
N LEU A 3 36.34 -11.95 14.55
CA LEU A 3 35.22 -11.41 15.34
C LEU A 3 35.03 -9.90 15.19
N VAL A 4 36.10 -9.16 14.90
CA VAL A 4 36.05 -7.69 14.73
C VAL A 4 35.42 -7.32 13.37
N THR A 5 35.70 -8.11 12.32
CA THR A 5 35.13 -7.90 10.99
C THR A 5 33.64 -8.25 10.91
N LEU A 6 33.16 -9.23 11.70
CA LEU A 6 31.74 -9.55 11.85
C LEU A 6 30.94 -8.43 12.52
N GLY A 7 31.54 -7.73 13.50
CA GLY A 7 30.90 -6.57 14.14
C GLY A 7 30.68 -5.40 13.18
N THR A 8 31.66 -5.11 12.32
CA THR A 8 31.58 -4.01 11.35
C THR A 8 30.58 -4.26 10.22
N SER A 9 30.48 -5.50 9.73
CA SER A 9 29.51 -5.85 8.67
C SER A 9 28.07 -5.83 9.18
N PHE A 10 27.86 -6.27 10.42
CA PHE A 10 26.55 -6.22 11.08
C PHE A 10 26.07 -4.76 11.25
N GLN A 11 26.93 -3.88 11.75
CA GLN A 11 26.61 -2.47 11.91
C GLN A 11 26.27 -1.80 10.57
N ALA A 12 27.00 -2.12 9.50
CA ALA A 12 26.72 -1.59 8.18
C ALA A 12 25.32 -2.02 7.67
N LEU A 13 24.95 -3.30 7.83
CA LEU A 13 23.63 -3.80 7.43
C LEU A 13 22.51 -3.15 8.23
N TYR A 14 22.70 -2.98 9.54
CA TYR A 14 21.73 -2.30 10.39
C TYR A 14 21.53 -0.83 9.97
N LEU A 15 22.60 -0.12 9.62
CA LEU A 15 22.51 1.25 9.10
C LEU A 15 21.77 1.33 7.77
N VAL A 16 21.97 0.35 6.87
CA VAL A 16 21.23 0.26 5.61
C VAL A 16 19.73 0.02 5.87
N PHE A 17 19.40 -0.89 6.79
CA PHE A 17 18.01 -1.12 7.22
C PHE A 17 17.38 0.18 7.76
N LEU A 18 18.07 0.88 8.66
CA LEU A 18 17.59 2.13 9.23
C LEU A 18 17.37 3.19 8.16
N LEU A 19 18.29 3.31 7.19
CA LEU A 19 18.16 4.22 6.06
C LEU A 19 16.92 3.91 5.22
N PHE A 20 16.71 2.63 4.87
CA PHE A 20 15.52 2.20 4.11
C PHE A 20 14.23 2.50 4.86
N PHE A 21 14.22 2.23 6.16
CA PHE A 21 13.08 2.51 7.03
C PHE A 21 12.77 4.01 7.10
N VAL A 22 13.78 4.86 7.29
CA VAL A 22 13.61 6.32 7.32
C VAL A 22 13.04 6.83 6.00
N VAL A 23 13.57 6.37 4.86
CA VAL A 23 13.06 6.75 3.53
C VAL A 23 11.61 6.29 3.35
N PHE A 24 11.28 5.07 3.79
CA PHE A 24 9.93 4.55 3.76
C PHE A 24 8.95 5.41 4.58
N VAL A 25 9.31 5.72 5.83
CA VAL A 25 8.48 6.56 6.71
C VAL A 25 8.29 7.96 6.12
N ILE A 26 9.35 8.59 5.62
CA ILE A 26 9.25 9.90 4.93
C ILE A 26 8.28 9.82 3.75
N ASN A 27 8.36 8.76 2.93
CA ASN A 27 7.45 8.55 1.81
C ASN A 27 5.99 8.44 2.26
N LEU A 28 5.70 7.75 3.37
CA LEU A 28 4.34 7.67 3.91
C LEU A 28 3.80 9.06 4.27
N PHE A 29 4.57 9.89 4.95
CA PHE A 29 4.13 11.25 5.32
C PHE A 29 3.95 12.15 4.09
N VAL A 30 4.87 12.11 3.14
CA VAL A 30 4.75 12.87 1.87
C VAL A 30 3.49 12.45 1.11
N LEU A 31 3.24 11.13 0.98
CA LEU A 31 2.06 10.61 0.30
C LEU A 31 0.78 10.98 1.05
N SER A 32 0.76 10.84 2.37
CA SER A 32 -0.39 11.20 3.18
C SER A 32 -0.75 12.69 3.02
N ALA A 33 0.24 13.58 3.17
CA ALA A 33 0.05 15.01 2.96
C ALA A 33 -0.48 15.31 1.55
N PHE A 34 0.11 14.70 0.52
CA PHE A 34 -0.35 14.83 -0.86
C PHE A 34 -1.83 14.42 -1.01
N PHE A 35 -2.23 13.27 -0.45
CA PHE A 35 -3.62 12.80 -0.53
C PHE A 35 -4.59 13.68 0.22
N LEU A 36 -4.26 14.09 1.44
CA LEU A 36 -5.15 14.93 2.26
C LEU A 36 -5.38 16.28 1.59
N VAL A 37 -4.31 16.92 1.09
CA VAL A 37 -4.41 18.17 0.32
C VAL A 37 -5.28 17.97 -0.92
N ARG A 38 -5.04 16.90 -1.70
CA ARG A 38 -5.84 16.59 -2.89
C ARG A 38 -7.29 16.28 -2.57
N ALA A 39 -7.56 15.60 -1.46
CA ALA A 39 -8.91 15.27 -1.04
C ALA A 39 -9.71 16.53 -0.69
N ILE A 40 -9.08 17.50 -0.02
CA ILE A 40 -9.70 18.81 0.28
C ILE A 40 -9.96 19.57 -1.03
N GLN A 41 -8.94 19.68 -1.91
CA GLN A 41 -9.05 20.40 -3.17
C GLN A 41 -10.13 19.82 -4.10
N LEU A 42 -10.22 18.49 -4.20
CA LEU A 42 -11.13 17.79 -5.12
C LEU A 42 -12.44 17.33 -4.46
N LYS A 43 -12.60 17.57 -3.14
CA LYS A 43 -13.73 17.09 -2.33
C LYS A 43 -13.97 15.56 -2.45
N MET A 44 -12.89 14.78 -2.61
CA MET A 44 -12.95 13.33 -2.83
C MET A 44 -12.75 12.54 -1.52
N LYS A 45 -13.85 12.05 -0.94
CA LYS A 45 -13.84 11.31 0.34
C LYS A 45 -12.96 10.05 0.32
N ASN A 46 -12.96 9.30 -0.78
CA ASN A 46 -12.11 8.11 -0.91
C ASN A 46 -10.61 8.46 -0.83
N ILE A 47 -10.19 9.57 -1.43
CA ILE A 47 -8.81 10.05 -1.36
C ILE A 47 -8.46 10.50 0.08
N ALA A 48 -9.39 11.13 0.80
CA ALA A 48 -9.17 11.47 2.21
C ALA A 48 -8.96 10.21 3.07
N ILE A 49 -9.84 9.21 2.92
CA ILE A 49 -9.73 7.92 3.62
C ILE A 49 -8.37 7.29 3.37
N PHE A 50 -7.90 7.33 2.12
CA PHE A 50 -6.63 6.77 1.75
C PHE A 50 -5.43 7.56 2.32
N GLY A 51 -5.52 8.89 2.35
CA GLY A 51 -4.52 9.74 3.01
C GLY A 51 -4.41 9.48 4.53
N ILE A 52 -5.55 9.29 5.20
CA ILE A 52 -5.61 8.91 6.63
C ILE A 52 -5.04 7.51 6.83
N ALA A 53 -5.33 6.56 5.92
CA ALA A 53 -4.79 5.21 5.98
C ALA A 53 -3.26 5.20 6.00
N VAL A 54 -2.65 5.91 5.04
CA VAL A 54 -1.19 6.04 4.92
C VAL A 54 -0.60 6.79 6.13
N LEU A 55 -1.31 7.82 6.64
CA LEU A 55 -0.89 8.54 7.85
C LEU A 55 -0.84 7.63 9.07
N SER A 56 -1.88 6.82 9.26
CA SER A 56 -2.01 5.91 10.39
C SER A 56 -0.83 4.93 10.44
N ILE A 57 -0.46 4.35 9.30
CA ILE A 57 0.72 3.47 9.19
C ILE A 57 1.99 4.22 9.60
N GLY A 58 2.20 5.44 9.08
CA GLY A 58 3.36 6.26 9.44
C GLY A 58 3.42 6.64 10.91
N ILE A 59 2.28 6.98 11.53
CA ILE A 59 2.16 7.25 12.97
C ILE A 59 2.49 6.02 13.79
N GLY A 60 2.03 4.83 13.38
CA GLY A 60 2.33 3.57 14.07
C GLY A 60 3.84 3.33 14.19
N PHE A 61 4.53 3.39 13.05
CA PHE A 61 5.98 3.19 12.98
C PHE A 61 6.77 4.27 13.75
N ILE A 62 6.43 5.55 13.59
CA ILE A 62 7.08 6.62 14.35
C ILE A 62 6.80 6.50 15.86
N GLY A 63 5.56 6.19 16.23
CA GLY A 63 5.14 6.03 17.61
C GLY A 63 5.93 4.94 18.33
N ASN A 64 6.10 3.79 17.70
CA ASN A 64 6.89 2.71 18.27
C ASN A 64 8.39 3.04 18.29
N MET A 65 8.96 3.46 17.15
CA MET A 65 10.41 3.58 17.00
C MET A 65 11.01 4.84 17.66
N LEU A 66 10.33 6.00 17.57
CA LEU A 66 10.86 7.27 18.10
C LEU A 66 10.33 7.58 19.50
N PHE A 67 9.08 7.20 19.79
CA PHE A 67 8.42 7.53 21.06
C PHE A 67 8.27 6.34 22.00
N GLY A 68 8.68 5.13 21.61
CA GLY A 68 8.65 3.95 22.47
C GLY A 68 7.24 3.53 22.89
N LEU A 69 6.21 3.83 22.09
CA LEU A 69 4.81 3.49 22.41
C LEU A 69 4.50 1.98 22.32
N GLY A 70 5.47 1.18 21.87
CA GLY A 70 5.42 -0.28 21.84
C GLY A 70 4.78 -0.86 20.58
N GLY A 71 5.07 -2.14 20.32
CA GLY A 71 4.61 -2.84 19.11
C GLY A 71 3.09 -2.98 19.01
N ILE A 72 2.36 -3.03 20.13
CA ILE A 72 0.88 -3.07 20.12
C ILE A 72 0.30 -1.76 19.56
N PHE A 73 0.90 -0.61 19.91
CA PHE A 73 0.47 0.69 19.38
C PHE A 73 0.66 0.76 17.86
N GLU A 74 1.81 0.29 17.37
CA GLU A 74 2.10 0.18 15.94
C GLU A 74 1.06 -0.71 15.25
N GLU A 75 0.81 -1.91 15.79
CA GLU A 75 -0.11 -2.88 15.22
C GLU A 75 -1.55 -2.32 15.10
N ILE A 76 -2.02 -1.57 16.11
CA ILE A 76 -3.33 -0.90 16.06
C ILE A 76 -3.34 0.12 14.91
N CYS A 77 -2.32 0.96 14.81
CA CYS A 77 -2.24 2.00 13.79
C CYS A 77 -2.12 1.41 12.38
N VAL A 78 -1.33 0.35 12.20
CA VAL A 78 -1.18 -0.37 10.94
C VAL A 78 -2.50 -1.06 10.55
N SER A 79 -3.17 -1.72 11.50
CA SER A 79 -4.49 -2.36 11.30
C SER A 79 -5.57 -1.38 10.87
N ILE A 80 -5.60 -0.18 11.48
CA ILE A 80 -6.48 0.92 11.06
C ILE A 80 -6.14 1.33 9.63
N GLY A 81 -4.85 1.52 9.35
CA GLY A 81 -4.35 1.83 8.01
C GLY A 81 -4.84 0.83 6.97
N PHE A 82 -4.56 -0.46 7.16
CA PHE A 82 -4.90 -1.53 6.21
C PHE A 82 -6.40 -1.63 5.99
N THR A 83 -7.20 -1.55 7.05
CA THR A 83 -8.67 -1.48 6.96
C THR A 83 -9.12 -0.32 6.06
N LEU A 84 -8.58 0.88 6.27
CA LEU A 84 -8.92 2.06 5.47
C LEU A 84 -8.45 1.94 4.01
N ILE A 85 -7.33 1.26 3.74
CA ILE A 85 -6.90 0.94 2.36
C ILE A 85 -7.93 0.06 1.64
N VAL A 86 -8.50 -0.92 2.34
CA VAL A 86 -9.55 -1.78 1.75
C VAL A 86 -10.84 -1.01 1.52
N VAL A 87 -11.22 -0.13 2.46
CA VAL A 87 -12.36 0.79 2.27
C VAL A 87 -12.12 1.69 1.05
N PHE A 88 -10.94 2.29 0.92
CA PHE A 88 -10.55 3.07 -0.26
C PHE A 88 -10.66 2.24 -1.55
N THR A 89 -10.15 1.01 -1.53
CA THR A 89 -10.18 0.11 -2.69
C THR A 89 -11.63 -0.19 -3.11
N ASN A 90 -12.51 -0.44 -2.14
CA ASN A 90 -13.93 -0.65 -2.39
C ASN A 90 -14.60 0.61 -2.98
N LEU A 91 -14.41 1.77 -2.36
CA LEU A 91 -15.00 3.04 -2.80
C LEU A 91 -14.48 3.52 -4.15
N THR A 92 -13.29 3.10 -4.55
CA THR A 92 -12.64 3.56 -5.80
C THR A 92 -12.91 2.61 -6.96
N PHE A 93 -12.77 1.30 -6.76
CA PHE A 93 -12.82 0.33 -7.87
C PHE A 93 -14.12 -0.48 -7.92
N HIS A 94 -14.92 -0.44 -6.86
CA HIS A 94 -16.12 -1.27 -6.70
C HIS A 94 -17.34 -0.45 -6.26
N LYS A 95 -17.28 0.88 -6.38
CA LYS A 95 -18.41 1.78 -6.20
C LYS A 95 -19.55 1.31 -7.10
N ASN A 96 -20.69 0.99 -6.49
CA ASN A 96 -21.91 0.47 -7.15
C ASN A 96 -21.86 -0.99 -7.61
N LYS A 97 -20.84 -1.77 -7.24
CA LYS A 97 -20.90 -3.23 -7.43
C LYS A 97 -21.76 -3.88 -6.34
N GLY A 98 -22.26 -5.08 -6.64
CA GLY A 98 -23.17 -5.83 -5.76
C GLY A 98 -22.61 -6.11 -4.36
N TYR A 99 -23.49 -6.57 -3.45
CA TYR A 99 -23.20 -6.75 -2.02
C TYR A 99 -21.91 -7.52 -1.72
N LYS A 100 -21.52 -8.49 -2.57
CA LYS A 100 -20.31 -9.31 -2.42
C LYS A 100 -19.04 -8.47 -2.22
N TYR A 101 -18.92 -7.32 -2.91
CA TYR A 101 -17.76 -6.44 -2.79
C TYR A 101 -17.75 -5.65 -1.49
N LYS A 102 -18.93 -5.37 -0.92
CA LYS A 102 -19.09 -4.70 0.39
C LYS A 102 -18.76 -5.63 1.56
N LEU A 103 -18.76 -6.95 1.36
CA LEU A 103 -18.35 -7.93 2.38
C LEU A 103 -16.83 -7.95 2.61
N ILE A 104 -16.03 -7.57 1.61
CA ILE A 104 -14.56 -7.64 1.69
C ILE A 104 -13.99 -6.73 2.80
N PRO A 105 -14.39 -5.45 2.92
CA PRO A 105 -14.00 -4.63 4.07
C PRO A 105 -14.39 -5.24 5.42
N ILE A 106 -15.55 -5.90 5.52
CA ILE A 106 -16.02 -6.54 6.77
C ILE A 106 -15.11 -7.71 7.13
N ILE A 107 -14.77 -8.56 6.16
CA ILE A 107 -13.83 -9.68 6.35
C ILE A 107 -12.46 -9.15 6.81
N VAL A 108 -11.98 -8.06 6.21
CA VAL A 108 -10.71 -7.43 6.57
C VAL A 108 -10.72 -6.86 7.99
N ILE A 109 -11.83 -6.28 8.43
CA ILE A 109 -11.99 -5.84 9.83
C ILE A 109 -11.93 -7.04 10.78
N ILE A 110 -12.59 -8.16 10.44
CA ILE A 110 -12.52 -9.39 11.24
C ILE A 110 -11.08 -9.90 11.31
N PHE A 111 -10.36 -9.91 10.18
CA PHE A 111 -8.95 -10.30 10.16
C PHE A 111 -8.09 -9.34 10.99
N ALA A 112 -8.30 -8.02 10.91
CA ALA A 112 -7.57 -7.05 11.72
C ALA A 112 -7.74 -7.33 13.22
N ILE A 113 -8.97 -7.62 13.67
CA ILE A 113 -9.27 -7.96 15.07
C ILE A 113 -8.56 -9.26 15.47
N ILE A 114 -8.64 -10.30 14.64
CA ILE A 114 -7.97 -11.58 14.92
C ILE A 114 -6.45 -11.40 14.98
N ASN A 115 -5.86 -10.63 14.05
CA ASN A 115 -4.42 -10.34 14.03
C ASN A 115 -4.00 -9.65 15.33
N LEU A 116 -4.75 -8.62 15.76
CA LEU A 116 -4.51 -7.90 17.00
C LEU A 116 -4.56 -8.84 18.22
N ILE A 117 -5.56 -9.72 18.29
CA ILE A 117 -5.68 -10.70 19.37
C ILE A 117 -4.47 -11.64 19.37
N LEU A 118 -4.08 -12.18 18.21
CA LEU A 118 -2.91 -13.07 18.10
C LEU A 118 -1.61 -12.37 18.50
N ARG A 119 -1.44 -11.10 18.14
CA ARG A 119 -0.30 -10.27 18.54
C ARG A 119 -0.27 -10.03 20.05
N LEU A 120 -1.42 -9.74 20.67
CA LEU A 120 -1.55 -9.61 22.13
C LEU A 120 -1.21 -10.92 22.85
N LEU A 121 -1.74 -12.04 22.36
CA LEU A 121 -1.42 -13.36 22.90
C LEU A 121 0.08 -13.69 22.76
N ASN A 122 0.70 -13.31 21.64
CA ASN A 122 2.14 -13.51 21.44
C ASN A 122 2.97 -12.72 22.45
N VAL A 123 2.59 -11.47 22.73
CA VAL A 123 3.23 -10.63 23.75
C VAL A 123 3.00 -11.19 25.15
N GLN A 124 1.84 -11.78 25.44
CA GLN A 124 1.53 -12.28 26.79
C GLN A 124 2.22 -13.62 27.11
N TYR A 125 2.24 -14.54 26.15
CA TYR A 125 2.65 -15.93 26.40
C TYR A 125 4.04 -16.28 25.88
N HIS A 126 4.59 -15.51 24.94
CA HIS A 126 5.94 -15.70 24.38
C HIS A 126 6.26 -17.13 23.92
N THR A 127 5.27 -17.90 23.46
CA THR A 127 5.50 -19.26 22.95
C THR A 127 5.78 -19.25 21.46
N SER A 128 6.69 -20.12 21.00
CA SER A 128 7.02 -20.26 19.58
C SER A 128 5.79 -20.58 18.72
N SER A 129 4.87 -21.40 19.22
CA SER A 129 3.65 -21.76 18.50
C SER A 129 2.75 -20.54 18.25
N ILE A 130 2.54 -19.70 19.27
CA ILE A 130 1.72 -18.49 19.11
C ILE A 130 2.39 -17.51 18.16
N TYR A 131 3.72 -17.37 18.23
CA TYR A 131 4.50 -16.54 17.31
C TYR A 131 4.25 -16.92 15.85
N TYR A 132 4.42 -18.20 15.48
CA TYR A 132 4.24 -18.63 14.09
C TYR A 132 2.78 -18.57 13.62
N ILE A 133 1.81 -18.78 14.51
CA ILE A 133 0.39 -18.59 14.20
C ILE A 133 0.12 -17.11 13.89
N ALA A 134 0.61 -16.20 14.75
CA ALA A 134 0.46 -14.76 14.55
C ALA A 134 1.10 -14.31 13.22
N GLN A 135 2.34 -14.73 12.93
CA GLN A 135 3.01 -14.37 11.68
C GLN A 135 2.32 -14.95 10.44
N SER A 136 1.86 -16.20 10.51
CA SER A 136 1.12 -16.81 9.39
C SER A 136 -0.18 -16.06 9.11
N PHE A 137 -0.88 -15.65 10.17
CA PHE A 137 -2.11 -14.88 10.04
C PHE A 137 -1.85 -13.46 9.49
N ASP A 138 -0.77 -12.82 9.93
CA ASP A 138 -0.36 -11.51 9.43
C ASP A 138 -0.02 -11.54 7.93
N ILE A 139 0.63 -12.61 7.46
CA ILE A 139 0.86 -12.86 6.02
C ILE A 139 -0.47 -12.95 5.28
N ILE A 140 -1.42 -13.75 5.77
CA ILE A 140 -2.74 -13.92 5.12
C ILE A 140 -3.48 -12.58 5.09
N TYR A 141 -3.48 -11.84 6.21
CA TYR A 141 -4.13 -10.55 6.35
C TYR A 141 -3.55 -9.52 5.38
N THR A 142 -2.22 -9.34 5.40
CA THR A 142 -1.47 -8.43 4.54
C THR A 142 -1.68 -8.79 3.06
N PHE A 143 -1.58 -10.08 2.72
CA PHE A 143 -1.83 -10.57 1.37
C PHE A 143 -3.24 -10.19 0.91
N PHE A 144 -4.27 -10.47 1.72
CA PHE A 144 -5.65 -10.19 1.34
C PHE A 144 -5.90 -8.70 1.12
N VAL A 145 -5.36 -7.83 1.98
CA VAL A 145 -5.47 -6.37 1.85
C VAL A 145 -4.84 -5.88 0.54
N PHE A 146 -3.57 -6.21 0.31
CA PHE A 146 -2.81 -5.60 -0.77
C PHE A 146 -2.93 -6.31 -2.11
N PHE A 147 -3.15 -7.63 -2.14
CA PHE A 147 -3.51 -8.32 -3.39
C PHE A 147 -4.87 -7.86 -3.87
N TRP A 148 -5.83 -7.59 -2.96
CA TRP A 148 -7.12 -7.03 -3.38
C TRP A 148 -6.96 -5.67 -4.05
N LEU A 149 -6.13 -4.78 -3.49
CA LEU A 149 -5.75 -3.51 -4.14
C LEU A 149 -5.03 -3.74 -5.48
N GLY A 150 -4.08 -4.68 -5.51
CA GLY A 150 -3.29 -5.04 -6.69
C GLY A 150 -4.13 -5.55 -7.85
N PHE A 151 -5.05 -6.48 -7.58
CA PHE A 151 -6.01 -7.01 -8.56
C PHE A 151 -7.02 -5.96 -9.00
N SER A 152 -7.54 -5.16 -8.06
CA SER A 152 -8.53 -4.12 -8.37
C SER A 152 -7.95 -3.06 -9.32
N SER A 153 -6.71 -2.65 -9.08
CA SER A 153 -5.98 -1.71 -9.93
C SER A 153 -5.57 -2.32 -11.27
N LEU A 154 -5.16 -3.60 -11.30
CA LEU A 154 -4.88 -4.31 -12.57
C LEU A 154 -6.11 -4.40 -13.46
N LYS A 155 -7.26 -4.76 -12.89
CA LYS A 155 -8.52 -4.82 -13.64
C LYS A 155 -8.93 -3.45 -14.17
N ALA A 156 -8.72 -2.39 -13.37
CA ALA A 156 -8.94 -1.02 -13.82
C ALA A 156 -8.00 -0.66 -14.99
N TYR A 157 -6.71 -0.99 -14.89
CA TYR A 157 -5.73 -0.80 -15.96
C TYR A 157 -6.19 -1.45 -17.29
N GLN A 158 -6.60 -2.72 -17.24
CA GLN A 158 -7.09 -3.46 -18.41
C GLN A 158 -8.39 -2.86 -18.98
N SER A 159 -9.31 -2.41 -18.12
CA SER A 159 -10.55 -1.80 -18.58
C SER A 159 -10.35 -0.46 -19.30
N LEU A 160 -9.34 0.31 -18.87
CA LEU A 160 -9.02 1.62 -19.43
C LEU A 160 -8.19 1.53 -20.71
N GLU A 161 -7.73 0.34 -21.09
CA GLU A 161 -7.06 0.12 -22.37
C GLU A 161 -7.96 0.41 -23.57
N LYS A 162 -9.27 0.18 -23.40
CA LYS A 162 -10.29 0.40 -24.42
C LYS A 162 -10.79 1.84 -24.52
N VAL A 163 -10.38 2.71 -23.60
CA VAL A 163 -10.86 4.10 -23.51
C VAL A 163 -9.77 5.05 -23.97
N SER A 164 -10.13 6.07 -24.75
CA SER A 164 -9.21 7.14 -25.16
C SER A 164 -8.91 8.06 -23.96
N ILE A 165 -7.98 7.63 -23.12
CA ILE A 165 -7.43 8.42 -22.01
C ILE A 165 -5.92 8.59 -22.17
N PRO A 166 -5.33 9.63 -21.56
CA PRO A 166 -3.88 9.81 -21.55
C PRO A 166 -3.16 8.57 -20.99
N PRO A 167 -2.13 8.03 -21.67
CA PRO A 167 -1.42 6.82 -21.26
C PRO A 167 -0.85 6.87 -19.84
N TRP A 168 -0.42 8.05 -19.37
CA TRP A 168 0.09 8.21 -18.00
C TRP A 168 -0.97 7.90 -16.93
N VAL A 169 -2.25 8.20 -17.19
CA VAL A 169 -3.36 7.88 -16.27
C VAL A 169 -3.54 6.37 -16.18
N ARG A 170 -3.43 5.68 -17.32
CA ARG A 170 -3.47 4.22 -17.36
C ARG A 170 -2.27 3.63 -16.60
N TYR A 171 -1.08 4.15 -16.87
CA TYR A 171 0.17 3.68 -16.26
C TYR A 171 0.18 3.79 -14.73
N ARG A 172 -0.48 4.80 -14.14
CA ARG A 172 -0.71 4.89 -12.68
C ARG A 172 -1.30 3.59 -12.13
N TYR A 173 -2.32 3.02 -12.77
CA TYR A 173 -2.99 1.82 -12.26
C TYR A 173 -2.10 0.58 -12.36
N ARG A 174 -1.23 0.52 -13.37
CA ARG A 174 -0.20 -0.52 -13.48
C ARG A 174 0.82 -0.41 -12.34
N LEU A 175 1.31 0.80 -12.05
CA LEU A 175 2.23 1.03 -10.93
C LEU A 175 1.58 0.69 -9.58
N LEU A 176 0.32 1.08 -9.39
CA LEU A 176 -0.45 0.77 -8.19
C LEU A 176 -0.64 -0.75 -8.02
N SER A 177 -0.82 -1.47 -9.13
CA SER A 177 -0.95 -2.93 -9.12
C SER A 177 0.35 -3.61 -8.69
N ILE A 178 1.48 -3.20 -9.29
CA ILE A 178 2.80 -3.68 -8.91
C ILE A 178 3.06 -3.40 -7.42
N ALA A 179 2.84 -2.17 -6.97
CA ALA A 179 3.01 -1.79 -5.58
C ALA A 179 2.15 -2.64 -4.63
N GLY A 180 0.88 -2.88 -4.98
CA GLY A 180 -0.03 -3.72 -4.19
C GLY A 180 0.45 -5.16 -4.09
N PHE A 181 0.84 -5.79 -5.20
CA PHE A 181 1.34 -7.17 -5.15
C PHE A 181 2.65 -7.29 -4.39
N THR A 182 3.60 -6.37 -4.62
CA THR A 182 4.89 -6.38 -3.90
C THR A 182 4.67 -6.18 -2.40
N LEU A 183 3.83 -5.23 -1.99
CA LEU A 183 3.55 -4.97 -0.59
C LEU A 183 2.80 -6.13 0.08
N GLY A 184 1.96 -6.86 -0.66
CA GLY A 184 1.29 -8.06 -0.16
C GLY A 184 2.23 -9.21 0.23
N LEU A 185 3.49 -9.18 -0.23
CA LEU A 185 4.51 -10.18 0.09
C LEU A 185 5.42 -9.75 1.25
N GLN A 186 5.24 -8.54 1.79
CA GLN A 186 6.18 -7.93 2.73
C GLN A 186 6.32 -8.68 4.06
N ALA A 187 5.26 -9.34 4.52
CA ALA A 187 5.26 -10.08 5.79
C ALA A 187 5.93 -11.47 5.68
N ILE A 188 6.15 -11.98 4.46
CA ILE A 188 6.67 -13.35 4.26
C ILE A 188 8.06 -13.54 4.88
N PRO A 189 9.03 -12.62 4.70
CA PRO A 189 10.36 -12.79 5.29
C PRO A 189 10.35 -12.92 6.82
N GLU A 190 9.39 -12.26 7.50
CA GLU A 190 9.36 -12.19 8.96
C GLU A 190 9.05 -13.54 9.63
N ILE A 191 8.37 -14.46 8.94
CA ILE A 191 8.09 -15.79 9.49
C ILE A 191 9.38 -16.60 9.72
N PHE A 192 10.46 -16.27 9.03
CA PHE A 192 11.76 -16.93 9.19
C PHE A 192 12.58 -16.38 10.36
N ALA A 193 12.17 -15.25 10.95
CA ALA A 193 12.82 -14.73 12.15
C ALA A 193 12.49 -15.61 13.38
N PRO A 194 13.46 -15.86 14.29
CA PRO A 194 13.21 -16.59 15.53
C PRO A 194 12.15 -15.91 16.42
N PRO A 195 11.37 -16.68 17.20
CA PRO A 195 10.43 -16.11 18.17
C PRO A 195 11.12 -15.16 19.15
N GLY A 196 10.50 -14.01 19.40
CA GLY A 196 11.05 -12.96 20.27
C GLY A 196 12.08 -12.04 19.62
N SER A 197 12.33 -12.19 18.30
CA SER A 197 13.22 -11.27 17.58
C SER A 197 12.59 -9.89 17.40
N HIS A 198 13.43 -8.86 17.49
CA HIS A 198 13.08 -7.46 17.27
C HIS A 198 13.91 -6.83 16.15
N TYR A 199 13.42 -5.71 15.62
CA TYR A 199 14.15 -4.94 14.61
C TYR A 199 15.51 -4.50 15.16
N GLY A 200 16.58 -4.96 14.52
CA GLY A 200 17.95 -4.59 14.87
C GLY A 200 18.71 -5.59 15.74
N ASP A 201 18.11 -6.72 16.12
CA ASP A 201 18.82 -7.73 16.89
C ASP A 201 20.08 -8.27 16.16
N PRO A 202 21.19 -8.55 16.90
CA PRO A 202 22.48 -8.99 16.37
C PRO A 202 22.50 -10.44 15.86
N ASN A 203 21.52 -10.83 15.05
CA ASN A 203 21.38 -12.15 14.47
C ASN A 203 21.26 -12.07 12.94
N ALA A 204 22.06 -12.86 12.23
CA ALA A 204 22.10 -12.84 10.76
C ALA A 204 20.76 -13.17 10.11
N ILE A 205 20.00 -14.12 10.67
CA ILE A 205 18.67 -14.49 10.17
C ILE A 205 17.68 -13.34 10.37
N VAL A 206 17.75 -12.69 11.54
CA VAL A 206 16.88 -11.56 11.87
C VAL A 206 17.13 -10.37 10.94
N VAL A 207 18.40 -10.02 10.72
CA VAL A 207 18.79 -8.96 9.77
C VAL A 207 18.35 -9.28 8.36
N LEU A 208 18.49 -10.54 7.93
CA LEU A 208 18.06 -10.94 6.59
C LEU A 208 16.54 -10.86 6.45
N ALA A 209 15.79 -11.39 7.41
CA ALA A 209 14.32 -11.36 7.42
C ALA A 209 13.79 -9.93 7.37
N PHE A 210 14.14 -9.10 8.36
CA PHE A 210 13.65 -7.72 8.42
C PHE A 210 14.26 -6.80 7.35
N GLY A 211 15.49 -7.08 6.90
CA GLY A 211 16.12 -6.37 5.80
C GLY A 211 15.40 -6.62 4.47
N LEU A 212 14.98 -7.86 4.20
CA LEU A 212 14.14 -8.18 3.04
C LEU A 212 12.77 -7.53 3.15
N THR A 213 12.13 -7.56 4.32
CA THR A 213 10.86 -6.84 4.55
C THR A 213 11.02 -5.35 4.23
N ALA A 214 12.02 -4.68 4.81
CA ALA A 214 12.29 -3.27 4.57
C ALA A 214 12.55 -2.95 3.08
N LEU A 215 13.28 -3.81 2.38
CA LEU A 215 13.51 -3.66 0.95
C LEU A 215 12.22 -3.78 0.14
N ILE A 216 11.39 -4.79 0.41
CA ILE A 216 10.10 -5.00 -0.26
C ILE A 216 9.18 -3.79 -0.04
N VAL A 217 9.10 -3.32 1.20
CA VAL A 217 8.29 -2.16 1.58
C VAL A 217 8.81 -0.87 0.92
N LEU A 218 10.13 -0.67 0.88
CA LEU A 218 10.75 0.48 0.22
C LEU A 218 10.43 0.49 -1.28
N ILE A 219 10.67 -0.63 -1.98
CA ILE A 219 10.35 -0.78 -3.41
C ILE A 219 8.87 -0.48 -3.65
N SER A 220 7.99 -1.08 -2.84
CA SER A 220 6.55 -0.85 -2.92
C SER A 220 6.21 0.63 -2.74
N SER A 221 6.80 1.30 -1.74
CA SER A 221 6.56 2.72 -1.46
C SER A 221 6.98 3.64 -2.61
N ILE A 222 8.06 3.31 -3.31
CA ILE A 222 8.52 4.07 -4.48
C ILE A 222 7.54 3.92 -5.64
N PHE A 223 7.13 2.69 -5.96
CA PHE A 223 6.09 2.45 -6.98
C PHE A 223 4.79 3.15 -6.61
N PHE A 224 4.43 3.12 -5.34
CA PHE A 224 3.25 3.78 -4.80
C PHE A 224 3.36 5.30 -4.98
N MET A 225 4.47 5.91 -4.59
CA MET A 225 4.72 7.34 -4.77
C MET A 225 4.66 7.74 -6.24
N LEU A 226 5.33 6.99 -7.13
CA LEU A 226 5.32 7.24 -8.56
C LEU A 226 3.92 7.09 -9.16
N ALA A 227 3.10 6.14 -8.69
CA ALA A 227 1.72 5.98 -9.16
C ALA A 227 0.88 7.25 -8.91
N TRP A 228 1.13 7.96 -7.81
CA TRP A 228 0.32 9.11 -7.41
C TRP A 228 0.92 10.45 -7.79
N ILE A 229 2.24 10.57 -7.69
CA ILE A 229 3.05 11.76 -8.00
C ILE A 229 3.92 11.45 -9.22
N ILE A 230 3.27 11.24 -10.38
CA ILE A 230 3.99 10.99 -11.63
C ILE A 230 4.78 12.25 -12.03
N PRO A 231 6.11 12.18 -12.19
CA PRO A 231 6.92 13.34 -12.56
C PRO A 231 6.65 13.75 -14.01
N SER A 232 6.87 15.03 -14.33
CA SER A 232 6.57 15.63 -15.64
C SER A 232 7.28 14.90 -16.78
N TRP A 233 8.56 14.56 -16.62
CA TRP A 233 9.35 13.83 -17.63
C TRP A 233 8.71 12.47 -17.98
N LEU A 234 8.16 11.76 -16.99
CA LEU A 234 7.53 10.46 -17.20
C LEU A 234 6.18 10.63 -17.89
N LYS A 235 5.40 11.68 -17.55
CA LYS A 235 4.17 12.02 -18.28
C LYS A 235 4.45 12.31 -19.75
N THR A 236 5.46 13.13 -20.04
CA THR A 236 5.85 13.46 -21.41
C THR A 236 6.30 12.22 -22.17
N TYR A 237 7.13 11.37 -21.54
CA TYR A 237 7.59 10.13 -22.14
C TYR A 237 6.43 9.18 -22.49
N LEU A 238 5.47 9.00 -21.57
CA LEU A 238 4.32 8.11 -21.79
C LEU A 238 3.31 8.66 -22.80
N ASN A 239 3.27 9.98 -22.99
CA ASN A 239 2.32 10.64 -23.90
C ASN A 239 2.87 10.91 -25.31
N LYS A 240 4.10 10.47 -25.63
CA LYS A 240 4.76 10.81 -26.90
C LYS A 240 3.90 10.57 -28.15
N ASP A 241 3.16 9.47 -28.16
CA ASP A 241 2.32 9.07 -29.30
C ASP A 241 0.82 9.30 -29.05
N TYR A 242 0.46 9.91 -27.91
CA TYR A 242 -0.93 10.17 -27.57
C TYR A 242 -1.42 11.44 -28.25
N LYS A 243 -2.15 11.27 -29.35
CA LYS A 243 -3.02 12.32 -29.87
C LYS A 243 -4.29 12.31 -29.03
N ARG A 244 -4.55 13.41 -28.32
CA ARG A 244 -5.86 13.62 -27.68
C ARG A 244 -6.87 13.54 -28.82
N ILE A 245 -7.69 12.49 -28.81
CA ILE A 245 -8.93 12.52 -29.56
C ILE A 245 -9.69 13.65 -28.86
N GLU A 246 -9.71 14.83 -29.47
CA GLU A 246 -10.75 15.80 -29.17
C GLU A 246 -12.03 14.99 -29.32
N ASP A 247 -12.76 14.78 -28.22
CA ASP A 247 -14.19 14.53 -28.37
C ASP A 247 -14.63 15.60 -29.37
N PRO A 248 -15.24 15.23 -30.52
CA PRO A 248 -15.87 16.26 -31.31
C PRO A 248 -16.76 16.97 -30.30
N GLU A 249 -16.50 18.27 -30.09
CA GLU A 249 -17.56 19.15 -29.61
C GLU A 249 -18.67 18.94 -30.63
N LEU A 250 -19.56 17.99 -30.35
CA LEU A 250 -20.73 17.76 -31.16
C LEU A 250 -21.40 19.13 -31.11
N ASN A 251 -21.33 19.83 -32.24
CA ASN A 251 -21.98 21.11 -32.40
C ASN A 251 -23.43 20.87 -32.01
N GLU A 252 -24.07 21.80 -31.30
CA GLU A 252 -25.46 21.67 -30.85
C GLU A 252 -26.39 21.16 -31.98
N LYS A 253 -26.07 21.53 -33.23
CA LYS A 253 -26.66 21.01 -34.47
C LYS A 253 -26.55 19.50 -34.69
N GLU A 254 -25.40 18.89 -34.41
CA GLU A 254 -25.17 17.44 -34.54
C GLU A 254 -25.87 16.66 -33.42
N ILE A 255 -25.91 17.21 -32.19
CA ILE A 255 -26.70 16.65 -31.08
C ILE A 255 -28.20 16.67 -31.43
N LEU A 256 -28.70 17.79 -31.96
CA LEU A 256 -30.10 17.92 -32.37
C LEU A 256 -30.47 16.98 -33.52
N ASN A 257 -29.55 16.74 -34.47
CA ASN A 257 -29.79 15.79 -35.56
C ASN A 257 -29.79 14.33 -35.08
N LEU A 258 -28.95 13.97 -34.10
CA LEU A 258 -28.96 12.63 -33.50
C LEU A 258 -30.26 12.38 -32.72
N VAL A 259 -30.70 13.35 -31.91
CA VAL A 259 -31.99 13.26 -31.19
C VAL A 259 -33.18 13.19 -32.14
N ARG A 260 -33.14 13.91 -33.27
CA ARG A 260 -34.20 13.89 -34.28
C ARG A 260 -34.31 12.56 -35.01
N ASN A 261 -33.18 11.92 -35.30
CA ASN A 261 -33.15 10.62 -35.98
C ASN A 261 -33.56 9.47 -35.05
N ASP A 262 -33.34 9.58 -33.74
CA ASP A 262 -33.82 8.59 -32.75
C ASP A 262 -35.32 8.73 -32.41
N LEU A 263 -35.93 9.87 -32.75
CA LEU A 263 -37.36 10.16 -32.51
C LEU A 263 -38.25 10.03 -33.76
N SER A 264 -37.67 9.75 -34.93
CA SER A 264 -38.37 9.50 -36.20
C SER A 264 -38.37 8.01 -36.54
#